data_AF-A0A2N2PYB9-F1
#
_entry.id   AF-A0A2N2PYB9-F1
#
_cell.length_a   1.000
_cell.length_b   1.000
_cell.length_c   1.000
_cell.angle_alpha   90.00
_cell.angle_beta   90.00
_cell.angle_gamma   90.00
#
_symmetry.space_group_name_H-M   'P 1'
#
loop_
_entity.id
_entity.type
_entity.pdbx_description
1 polymer ?
#
loop_
_entity_poly.entity_id
_entity_poly.type
_entity_poly.pdbx_seq_one_letter_code
_entity_poly.pdbx_strand_id
1 'polypeptide(L)'
;MSQLTNLANGPRLLIAVAVLLTLTTTPTSVRAGGPIKEWSGIHLGNRPSSDWDSALLARIDGDNGGIWPNAVVFLSSQLYTLSRDANCRIKTGANDVTTTGRPVLLSYLQRASQNSVRIIIRIHPSPGNFDTDHRLISGPIAGIGYCDPSHYRPAFDIADEMDAIHNYNQAHSITEWGFEPANEPNIEWYTWNDAIQPNYVEAWQDMQAYFQTVWFNKASGVRALTPPMAQSVFAENNFTDANAIDPNKNPWEWCGEMRLKDGTTTGYGVMQSYYTNYNDGVSWHNYWRLGFEASGSCALPALHVSYFFPDWMKTMLEQGAKVGVITEADLFSYGADPYQDDWQPLHNKDDNSGRSAASSIRAFFDKEIRGRVVVAWLLNDNVNDSNQDHNWHEAYNDQWGNYERPWFTQWWPNPERPTRFLPLVVKQHH
;
A
#
# COMPACT_ATOMS: atom_id res chain seq x y z
N MET A 1 -50.12 -37.71 69.35
CA MET A 1 -49.44 -36.40 69.44
C MET A 1 -49.70 -35.65 68.13
N SER A 2 -50.27 -34.45 68.23
CA SER A 2 -50.49 -33.39 67.21
C SER A 2 -51.06 -33.79 65.83
N GLN A 3 -52.36 -33.56 65.56
CA GLN A 3 -52.96 -32.36 64.92
C GLN A 3 -52.65 -32.25 63.40
N LEU A 4 -53.62 -32.43 62.49
CA LEU A 4 -54.60 -31.43 61.97
C LEU A 4 -53.88 -30.27 61.25
N THR A 5 -53.90 -30.09 59.92
CA THR A 5 -54.97 -29.48 59.09
C THR A 5 -54.40 -29.31 57.65
N ASN A 6 -55.08 -29.71 56.57
CA ASN A 6 -56.10 -29.02 55.77
C ASN A 6 -55.64 -27.80 54.91
N LEU A 7 -56.04 -27.85 53.62
CA LEU A 7 -56.31 -26.75 52.66
C LEU A 7 -55.07 -26.08 52.03
N ALA A 8 -55.04 -25.58 50.79
CA ALA A 8 -56.07 -25.37 49.78
C ALA A 8 -55.43 -25.22 48.38
N ASN A 9 -56.26 -25.40 47.36
CA ASN A 9 -56.05 -24.93 45.99
C ASN A 9 -55.68 -23.43 45.93
N GLY A 10 -54.69 -23.09 45.09
CA GLY A 10 -54.29 -21.73 44.73
C GLY A 10 -53.44 -21.72 43.45
N PRO A 11 -53.40 -20.61 42.69
CA PRO A 11 -53.44 -20.62 41.23
C PRO A 11 -52.11 -21.02 40.56
N ARG A 12 -52.23 -21.67 39.40
CA ARG A 12 -51.13 -21.84 38.45
C ARG A 12 -50.71 -20.46 37.96
N LEU A 13 -49.60 -19.95 38.49
CA LEU A 13 -48.90 -18.79 37.97
C LEU A 13 -48.34 -19.16 36.60
N LEU A 14 -48.97 -18.67 35.53
CA LEU A 14 -48.36 -18.65 34.20
C LEU A 14 -47.13 -17.74 34.29
N ILE A 15 -45.95 -18.35 34.29
CA ILE A 15 -44.70 -17.63 34.02
C ILE A 15 -44.78 -17.19 32.57
N ALA A 16 -45.31 -15.99 32.35
CA ALA A 16 -45.12 -15.27 31.11
C ALA A 16 -43.65 -14.86 31.06
N VAL A 17 -42.84 -15.64 30.35
CA VAL A 17 -41.51 -15.21 29.92
C VAL A 17 -41.75 -14.04 28.95
N ALA A 18 -41.67 -12.81 29.48
CA ALA A 18 -41.56 -11.64 28.65
C ALA A 18 -40.19 -11.70 27.95
N VAL A 19 -40.17 -12.26 26.74
CA VAL A 19 -39.07 -12.06 25.79
C VAL A 19 -39.12 -10.58 25.42
N LEU A 20 -38.38 -9.78 26.17
CA LEU A 20 -38.09 -8.40 25.80
C LEU A 20 -37.19 -8.47 24.56
N LEU A 21 -37.81 -8.53 23.37
CA LEU A 21 -37.12 -8.20 22.13
C LEU A 21 -36.73 -6.72 22.23
N THR A 22 -35.55 -6.46 22.78
CA THR A 22 -34.79 -5.28 22.40
C THR A 22 -34.51 -5.43 20.91
N LEU A 23 -35.38 -4.84 20.09
CA LEU A 23 -35.01 -4.38 18.76
C LEU A 23 -33.87 -3.38 18.95
N THR A 24 -32.64 -3.89 19.07
CA THR A 24 -31.48 -3.13 18.66
C THR A 24 -31.65 -2.95 17.16
N THR A 25 -32.29 -1.85 16.76
CA THR A 25 -32.10 -1.32 15.42
C THR A 25 -30.62 -0.99 15.34
N THR A 26 -29.82 -1.97 14.90
CA THR A 26 -28.53 -1.65 14.30
C THR A 26 -28.86 -0.57 13.28
N PRO A 27 -28.25 0.62 13.37
CA PRO A 27 -28.40 1.60 12.32
C PRO A 27 -27.92 0.88 11.06
N THR A 28 -28.87 0.48 10.23
CA THR A 28 -28.62 0.13 8.84
C THR A 28 -28.25 1.46 8.22
N SER A 29 -26.98 1.83 8.38
CA SER A 29 -26.36 2.85 7.54
C SER A 29 -26.65 2.41 6.11
N VAL A 30 -27.61 3.07 5.49
CA VAL A 30 -27.89 2.91 4.07
C VAL A 30 -26.61 3.35 3.39
N ARG A 31 -25.82 2.38 2.94
CA ARG A 31 -24.64 2.59 2.10
C ARG A 31 -25.08 3.58 1.02
N ALA A 32 -24.50 4.77 0.97
CA ALA A 32 -24.78 5.78 -0.06
C ALA A 32 -24.19 5.27 -1.39
N GLY A 33 -24.79 4.22 -1.94
CA GLY A 33 -24.10 3.25 -2.78
C GLY A 33 -23.89 3.68 -4.23
N GLY A 34 -22.70 4.20 -4.52
CA GLY A 34 -22.08 4.05 -5.83
C GLY A 34 -21.50 2.63 -6.03
N PRO A 35 -21.27 2.18 -7.28
CA PRO A 35 -20.57 0.92 -7.53
C PRO A 35 -19.14 1.00 -6.96
N ILE A 36 -18.65 -0.08 -6.35
CA ILE A 36 -17.29 -0.20 -5.81
C ILE A 36 -16.54 -1.35 -6.48
N LYS A 37 -15.24 -1.16 -6.73
CA LYS A 37 -14.31 -2.23 -7.12
C LYS A 37 -14.12 -3.19 -5.95
N GLU A 38 -14.17 -4.48 -6.24
CA GLU A 38 -13.95 -5.52 -5.24
C GLU A 38 -12.46 -5.73 -4.97
N TRP A 39 -11.59 -5.46 -5.95
CA TRP A 39 -10.16 -5.81 -5.89
C TRP A 39 -9.22 -4.64 -6.21
N SER A 40 -9.60 -3.81 -7.16
CA SER A 40 -8.75 -2.77 -7.72
C SER A 40 -8.80 -1.50 -6.90
N GLY A 41 -7.63 -1.04 -6.48
CA GLY A 41 -7.40 0.27 -5.92
C GLY A 41 -6.73 1.21 -6.91
N ILE A 42 -6.54 2.45 -6.45
CA ILE A 42 -5.97 3.57 -7.20
C ILE A 42 -4.97 4.33 -6.31
N HIS A 43 -3.72 4.47 -6.75
CA HIS A 43 -2.74 5.32 -6.04
C HIS A 43 -2.77 6.73 -6.63
N LEU A 44 -3.00 7.80 -5.89
CA LEU A 44 -3.15 9.17 -6.40
C LEU A 44 -1.82 9.85 -6.75
N GLY A 45 -0.89 9.16 -7.40
CA GLY A 45 0.35 9.71 -7.95
C GLY A 45 1.21 10.55 -7.01
N ASN A 46 2.16 11.28 -7.61
CA ASN A 46 3.10 12.16 -6.92
C ASN A 46 2.74 13.62 -7.20
N ARG A 47 1.59 14.09 -6.67
CA ARG A 47 1.13 15.50 -6.80
C ARG A 47 1.32 16.34 -5.53
N PRO A 48 2.54 16.53 -5.00
CA PRO A 48 2.71 17.24 -3.72
C PRO A 48 2.33 18.73 -3.82
N SER A 49 2.45 19.33 -5.01
CA SER A 49 2.38 20.78 -5.21
C SER A 49 1.05 21.31 -5.77
N SER A 50 0.09 20.46 -6.12
CA SER A 50 -1.19 20.87 -6.71
C SER A 50 -2.41 20.12 -6.13
N ASP A 51 -3.58 20.77 -6.13
CA ASP A 51 -4.82 20.07 -5.77
C ASP A 51 -5.25 19.17 -6.92
N TRP A 52 -6.08 18.20 -6.57
CA TRP A 52 -6.82 17.42 -7.52
C TRP A 52 -7.95 18.27 -8.11
N ASP A 53 -8.25 18.05 -9.39
CA ASP A 53 -9.50 18.55 -9.97
C ASP A 53 -10.58 17.47 -9.77
N SER A 54 -11.80 17.91 -9.48
CA SER A 54 -13.01 17.10 -9.54
C SER A 54 -13.11 16.25 -10.83
N ALA A 55 -12.67 16.78 -11.97
CA ALA A 55 -12.68 16.05 -13.24
C ALA A 55 -11.73 14.83 -13.22
N LEU A 56 -10.55 14.97 -12.61
CA LEU A 56 -9.57 13.88 -12.48
C LEU A 56 -10.02 12.80 -11.50
N LEU A 57 -10.84 13.16 -10.51
CA LEU A 57 -11.39 12.22 -9.53
C LEU A 57 -12.75 11.65 -9.94
N ALA A 58 -13.46 12.27 -10.89
CA ALA A 58 -14.83 11.89 -11.27
C ALA A 58 -14.95 10.40 -11.62
N ARG A 59 -13.94 9.84 -12.28
CA ARG A 59 -13.90 8.43 -12.68
C ARG A 59 -13.84 7.45 -11.51
N ILE A 60 -13.23 7.88 -10.40
CA ILE A 60 -12.99 7.09 -9.18
C ILE A 60 -13.87 7.52 -8.01
N ASP A 61 -14.84 8.41 -8.27
CA ASP A 61 -15.81 8.93 -7.31
C ASP A 61 -17.20 8.40 -7.66
N GLY A 62 -17.64 7.36 -6.96
CA GLY A 62 -18.92 6.71 -7.21
C GLY A 62 -20.13 7.61 -6.93
N ASP A 63 -19.99 8.65 -6.10
CA ASP A 63 -21.07 9.61 -5.83
C ASP A 63 -21.23 10.60 -6.99
N ASN A 64 -20.21 10.74 -7.84
CA ASN A 64 -20.19 11.61 -9.01
C ASN A 64 -20.27 10.82 -10.34
N GLY A 65 -20.85 9.61 -10.32
CA GLY A 65 -21.08 8.79 -11.50
C GLY A 65 -19.90 7.92 -11.94
N GLY A 66 -18.79 7.94 -11.18
CA GLY A 66 -17.67 7.04 -11.33
C GLY A 66 -17.88 5.68 -10.64
N ILE A 67 -16.77 5.01 -10.35
CA ILE A 67 -16.74 3.75 -9.59
C ILE A 67 -15.77 3.94 -8.43
N TRP A 68 -16.22 3.70 -7.20
CA TRP A 68 -15.35 3.73 -6.02
C TRP A 68 -14.26 2.66 -6.15
N PRO A 69 -12.98 2.98 -5.93
CA PRO A 69 -11.93 1.97 -5.84
C PRO A 69 -12.07 1.13 -4.55
N ASN A 70 -11.45 -0.04 -4.52
CA ASN A 70 -11.37 -0.86 -3.32
C ASN A 70 -10.47 -0.24 -2.24
N ALA A 71 -9.45 0.48 -2.70
CA ALA A 71 -8.51 1.23 -1.89
C ALA A 71 -7.97 2.43 -2.65
N VAL A 72 -7.58 3.46 -1.90
CA VAL A 72 -6.85 4.62 -2.41
C VAL A 72 -5.55 4.72 -1.65
N VAL A 73 -4.43 4.85 -2.37
CA VAL A 73 -3.12 5.18 -1.78
C VAL A 73 -2.79 6.62 -2.13
N PHE A 74 -2.25 7.41 -1.21
CA PHE A 74 -1.74 8.74 -1.51
C PHE A 74 -0.62 9.13 -0.55
N LEU A 75 0.18 10.12 -0.93
CA LEU A 75 1.29 10.62 -0.11
C LEU A 75 0.79 11.58 0.98
N SER A 76 1.32 11.49 2.20
CA SER A 76 0.90 12.35 3.32
C SER A 76 1.01 13.84 2.98
N SER A 77 2.11 14.25 2.34
CA SER A 77 2.33 15.62 1.83
C SER A 77 1.30 16.15 0.82
N GLN A 78 0.46 15.31 0.20
CA GLN A 78 -0.58 15.77 -0.73
C GLN A 78 -1.77 16.43 -0.03
N LEU A 79 -2.02 16.09 1.25
CA LEU A 79 -3.14 16.62 2.02
C LEU A 79 -2.74 17.26 3.35
N TYR A 80 -1.71 16.76 4.01
CA TYR A 80 -1.40 17.18 5.37
C TYR A 80 -0.21 18.13 5.40
N THR A 81 -0.33 19.15 6.24
CA THR A 81 0.79 20.01 6.63
C THR A 81 1.03 19.85 8.12
N LEU A 82 2.30 19.66 8.50
CA LEU A 82 2.70 19.44 9.87
C LEU A 82 3.38 20.71 10.40
N SER A 83 2.88 21.23 11.52
CA SER A 83 3.56 22.31 12.24
C SER A 83 4.56 21.71 13.22
N ARG A 84 5.80 22.20 13.18
CA ARG A 84 6.88 21.76 14.07
C ARG A 84 7.20 22.81 15.14
N ASP A 85 7.63 22.36 16.32
CA ASP A 85 8.08 23.24 17.40
C ASP A 85 9.57 23.64 17.27
N ALA A 86 10.10 24.36 18.26
CA ALA A 86 11.50 24.79 18.27
C ALA A 86 12.51 23.63 18.41
N ASN A 87 12.04 22.45 18.83
CA ASN A 87 12.81 21.20 18.87
C ASN A 87 12.47 20.31 17.65
N CYS A 88 11.88 20.92 16.63
CA CYS A 88 11.35 20.30 15.41
C CYS A 88 10.41 19.10 15.62
N ARG A 89 9.79 18.94 16.79
CA ARG A 89 8.78 17.91 17.05
C ARG A 89 7.44 18.39 16.49
N ILE A 90 6.57 17.48 16.06
CA ILE A 90 5.24 17.83 15.56
C ILE A 90 4.40 18.40 16.71
N LYS A 91 3.95 19.66 16.57
CA LYS A 91 3.48 20.51 17.68
C LYS A 91 1.97 20.46 17.91
N THR A 92 1.18 20.37 16.84
CA THR A 92 -0.28 20.65 16.88
C THR A 92 -1.12 19.57 16.20
N GLY A 93 -0.57 18.36 16.04
CA GLY A 93 -1.17 17.38 15.14
C GLY A 93 -1.00 17.78 13.67
N ALA A 94 -1.64 17.05 12.77
CA ALA A 94 -1.70 17.44 11.37
C ALA A 94 -2.78 18.50 11.22
N ASN A 95 -2.52 19.51 10.40
CA ASN A 95 -3.58 20.32 9.83
C ASN A 95 -3.79 19.83 8.40
N ASP A 96 -5.01 19.92 7.88
CA ASP A 96 -5.13 20.03 6.44
C ASP A 96 -4.48 21.32 5.99
N VAL A 97 -4.31 21.40 4.70
CA VAL A 97 -3.82 22.57 4.02
C VAL A 97 -4.84 23.74 4.09
N THR A 98 -5.35 24.13 5.26
CA THR A 98 -6.26 25.28 5.43
C THR A 98 -5.56 26.62 5.15
N THR A 99 -4.23 26.63 5.00
CA THR A 99 -3.44 27.76 4.48
C THR A 99 -3.00 27.63 3.00
N THR A 100 -3.07 26.44 2.37
CA THR A 100 -2.62 26.20 0.97
C THR A 100 -3.53 25.30 0.07
N GLY A 101 -4.79 25.04 0.43
CA GLY A 101 -5.89 24.76 -0.52
C GLY A 101 -5.87 23.41 -1.26
N ARG A 102 -6.20 22.31 -0.54
CA ARG A 102 -6.52 20.99 -1.15
C ARG A 102 -7.97 20.51 -0.92
N PRO A 103 -9.00 21.37 -1.02
CA PRO A 103 -10.37 21.03 -0.64
C PRO A 103 -10.96 19.90 -1.48
N VAL A 104 -10.52 19.73 -2.73
CA VAL A 104 -11.08 18.70 -3.62
C VAL A 104 -10.64 17.32 -3.15
N LEU A 105 -9.35 17.12 -2.89
CA LEU A 105 -8.84 15.85 -2.37
C LEU A 105 -9.44 15.52 -0.99
N LEU A 106 -9.51 16.50 -0.08
CA LEU A 106 -10.13 16.32 1.22
C LEU A 106 -11.58 15.83 1.10
N SER A 107 -12.36 16.52 0.28
CA SER A 107 -13.78 16.19 0.06
C SER A 107 -13.96 14.80 -0.56
N TYR A 108 -13.08 14.42 -1.51
CA TYR A 108 -13.05 13.09 -2.07
C TYR A 108 -12.78 12.01 -1.03
N LEU A 109 -11.76 12.18 -0.18
CA LEU A 109 -11.39 11.20 0.84
C LEU A 109 -12.46 11.03 1.93
N GLN A 110 -13.18 12.11 2.27
CA GLN A 110 -14.36 12.03 3.15
C GLN A 110 -15.47 11.16 2.54
N ARG A 111 -15.82 11.38 1.27
CA ARG A 111 -16.81 10.55 0.56
C ARG A 111 -16.35 9.11 0.38
N ALA A 112 -15.07 8.91 0.05
CA ALA A 112 -14.46 7.60 -0.09
C ALA A 112 -14.55 6.81 1.22
N SER A 113 -14.26 7.45 2.36
CA SER A 113 -14.40 6.85 3.70
C SER A 113 -15.84 6.40 3.98
N GLN A 114 -16.82 7.24 3.68
CA GLN A 114 -18.25 6.93 3.86
C GLN A 114 -18.71 5.76 2.96
N ASN A 115 -18.02 5.56 1.83
CA ASN A 115 -18.28 4.50 0.86
C ASN A 115 -17.43 3.24 1.04
N SER A 116 -16.76 3.09 2.20
CA SER A 116 -15.95 1.91 2.55
C SER A 116 -14.70 1.70 1.68
N VAL A 117 -14.20 2.75 1.04
CA VAL A 117 -12.89 2.72 0.36
C VAL A 117 -11.80 2.64 1.43
N ARG A 118 -10.82 1.74 1.25
CA ARG A 118 -9.66 1.66 2.15
C ARG A 118 -8.68 2.78 1.82
N ILE A 119 -8.50 3.75 2.72
CA ILE A 119 -7.56 4.85 2.52
C ILE A 119 -6.21 4.46 3.12
N ILE A 120 -5.16 4.42 2.30
CA ILE A 120 -3.80 4.09 2.69
C ILE A 120 -2.94 5.34 2.47
N ILE A 121 -2.13 5.68 3.47
CA ILE A 121 -1.35 6.93 3.46
C ILE A 121 0.13 6.58 3.52
N ARG A 122 0.89 6.95 2.49
CA ARG A 122 2.34 6.80 2.47
C ARG A 122 2.99 8.03 3.07
N ILE A 123 3.78 7.87 4.13
CA ILE A 123 4.51 9.00 4.73
C ILE A 123 5.54 9.51 3.73
N HIS A 124 5.42 10.79 3.36
CA HIS A 124 6.27 11.41 2.36
C HIS A 124 6.54 12.88 2.68
N PRO A 125 7.81 13.33 2.62
CA PRO A 125 9.01 12.53 2.39
C PRO A 125 9.40 11.71 3.64
N SER A 126 10.10 10.59 3.43
CA SER A 126 10.58 9.71 4.51
C SER A 126 11.99 9.20 4.22
N PRO A 127 13.05 10.05 4.24
CA PRO A 127 14.43 9.69 3.84
C PRO A 127 15.24 8.85 4.85
N GLY A 128 14.66 8.34 5.93
CA GLY A 128 15.41 7.67 7.02
C GLY A 128 16.27 8.63 7.87
N ASN A 129 17.01 8.10 8.85
CA ASN A 129 17.90 8.87 9.75
C ASN A 129 19.30 8.26 9.75
N PHE A 130 20.23 8.84 9.02
CA PHE A 130 21.56 8.30 8.81
C PHE A 130 22.62 9.06 9.60
N ASP A 131 23.55 8.33 10.23
CA ASP A 131 24.73 8.91 10.86
C ASP A 131 25.83 9.28 9.84
N THR A 132 26.97 9.76 10.34
CA THR A 132 28.10 10.20 9.50
C THR A 132 28.74 9.06 8.71
N ASP A 133 28.53 7.81 9.12
CA ASP A 133 29.04 6.62 8.43
C ASP A 133 27.98 6.02 7.50
N HIS A 134 26.87 6.73 7.27
CA HIS A 134 25.72 6.27 6.51
C HIS A 134 25.12 4.97 7.07
N ARG A 135 25.14 4.81 8.41
CA ARG A 135 24.31 3.82 9.11
C ARG A 135 22.93 4.41 9.37
N LEU A 136 21.89 3.66 9.04
CA LEU A 136 20.54 4.03 9.45
C LEU A 136 20.40 3.77 10.96
N ILE A 137 20.03 4.81 11.71
CA ILE A 137 19.87 4.74 13.16
C ILE A 137 18.41 4.98 13.57
N SER A 138 17.91 4.18 14.51
CA SER A 138 16.56 4.32 15.05
C SER A 138 16.45 5.34 16.19
N GLY A 139 17.59 5.80 16.70
CA GLY A 139 17.72 6.69 17.85
C GLY A 139 17.51 8.17 17.54
N PRO A 140 18.11 9.09 18.34
CA PRO A 140 17.98 10.51 18.10
C PRO A 140 18.56 10.91 16.73
N ILE A 141 18.24 12.14 16.32
CA ILE A 141 18.66 12.72 15.06
C ILE A 141 20.19 12.69 14.92
N ALA A 142 20.68 12.18 13.79
CA ALA A 142 22.12 12.08 13.52
C ALA A 142 22.72 13.37 12.91
N GLY A 143 21.92 14.22 12.27
CA GLY A 143 22.41 15.34 11.46
C GLY A 143 21.76 16.71 11.72
N ILE A 144 22.30 17.74 11.09
CA ILE A 144 21.66 19.07 11.03
C ILE A 144 20.51 19.04 10.01
N GLY A 145 19.56 19.98 10.13
CA GLY A 145 18.47 20.11 9.16
C GLY A 145 17.25 19.22 9.41
N TYR A 146 17.15 18.52 10.55
CA TYR A 146 16.02 17.64 10.89
C TYR A 146 14.65 18.35 11.04
N CYS A 147 14.64 19.68 11.08
CA CYS A 147 13.42 20.47 10.96
C CYS A 147 12.81 20.39 9.55
N ASP A 148 13.63 20.09 8.55
CA ASP A 148 13.21 19.85 7.18
C ASP A 148 12.93 18.35 7.01
N PRO A 149 11.67 17.96 6.72
CA PRO A 149 11.31 16.56 6.57
C PRO A 149 12.02 15.85 5.41
N SER A 150 12.65 16.58 4.49
CA SER A 150 13.39 16.02 3.35
C SER A 150 14.82 15.55 3.67
N HIS A 151 15.31 15.70 4.90
CA HIS A 151 16.70 15.34 5.26
C HIS A 151 16.82 14.07 6.13
N TYR A 152 16.71 14.21 7.45
CA TYR A 152 16.91 13.12 8.40
C TYR A 152 15.66 12.99 9.29
N ARG A 153 14.94 11.88 9.13
CA ARG A 153 13.71 11.58 9.87
C ARG A 153 13.97 10.50 10.91
N PRO A 154 14.07 10.80 12.21
CA PRO A 154 14.18 9.75 13.23
C PRO A 154 12.87 8.93 13.30
N ALA A 155 12.94 7.68 13.76
CA ALA A 155 11.80 6.76 13.75
C ALA A 155 10.58 7.29 14.54
N PHE A 156 10.82 7.98 15.66
CA PHE A 156 9.73 8.59 16.43
C PHE A 156 8.99 9.70 15.65
N ASP A 157 9.66 10.37 14.70
CA ASP A 157 9.07 11.48 13.97
C ASP A 157 8.14 10.98 12.86
N ILE A 158 8.44 9.80 12.29
CA ILE A 158 7.51 9.08 11.41
C ILE A 158 6.27 8.64 12.22
N ALA A 159 6.47 8.08 13.41
CA ALA A 159 5.37 7.67 14.28
C ALA A 159 4.48 8.86 14.70
N ASP A 160 5.10 9.97 15.13
CA ASP A 160 4.37 11.19 15.49
C ASP A 160 3.58 11.77 14.31
N GLU A 161 4.10 11.68 13.07
CA GLU A 161 3.38 12.08 11.86
C GLU A 161 2.15 11.21 11.63
N MET A 162 2.29 9.89 11.74
CA MET A 162 1.17 8.96 11.61
C MET A 162 0.08 9.23 12.65
N ASP A 163 0.46 9.45 13.91
CA ASP A 163 -0.46 9.79 15.00
C ASP A 163 -1.15 11.13 14.77
N ALA A 164 -0.40 12.13 14.30
CA ALA A 164 -0.91 13.46 13.97
C ALA A 164 -1.95 13.40 12.85
N ILE A 165 -1.68 12.63 11.79
CA ILE A 165 -2.61 12.45 10.66
C ILE A 165 -3.83 11.64 11.08
N HIS A 166 -3.66 10.56 11.84
CA HIS A 166 -4.77 9.77 12.39
C HIS A 166 -5.76 10.65 13.16
N ASN A 167 -5.25 11.46 14.10
CA ASN A 167 -6.09 12.36 14.89
C ASN A 167 -6.81 13.40 14.02
N TYR A 168 -6.13 13.94 13.02
CA TYR A 168 -6.75 14.84 12.05
C TYR A 168 -7.89 14.14 11.28
N ASN A 169 -7.67 12.93 10.79
CA ASN A 169 -8.66 12.16 10.05
C ASN A 169 -9.90 11.85 10.87
N GLN A 170 -9.71 11.44 12.13
CA GLN A 170 -10.83 11.22 13.07
C GLN A 170 -11.67 12.50 13.25
N ALA A 171 -11.03 13.67 13.35
CA ALA A 171 -11.72 14.95 13.47
C ALA A 171 -12.46 15.37 12.18
N HIS A 172 -12.04 14.86 11.02
CA HIS A 172 -12.56 15.26 9.70
C HIS A 172 -13.39 14.16 9.01
N SER A 173 -13.81 13.14 9.76
CA SER A 173 -14.62 12.02 9.24
C SER A 173 -13.96 11.28 8.09
N ILE A 174 -12.63 11.17 8.12
CA ILE A 174 -11.84 10.30 7.26
C ILE A 174 -11.48 9.06 8.08
N THR A 175 -11.63 7.88 7.49
CA THR A 175 -11.21 6.62 8.13
C THR A 175 -10.10 6.01 7.28
N GLU A 176 -8.85 6.27 7.66
CA GLU A 176 -7.73 5.56 7.07
C GLU A 176 -7.68 4.10 7.51
N TRP A 177 -7.24 3.27 6.58
CA TRP A 177 -7.01 1.85 6.78
C TRP A 177 -5.62 1.58 7.36
N GLY A 178 -4.61 2.37 6.99
CA GLY A 178 -3.26 2.27 7.55
C GLY A 178 -2.25 3.16 6.84
N PHE A 179 -1.02 3.16 7.36
CA PHE A 179 0.08 3.98 6.88
C PHE A 179 1.26 3.14 6.38
N GLU A 180 1.86 3.54 5.27
CA GLU A 180 3.19 3.05 4.88
C GLU A 180 4.25 4.03 5.43
N PRO A 181 5.22 3.56 6.24
CA PRO A 181 6.16 4.46 6.89
C PRO A 181 7.23 5.05 5.95
N ALA A 182 7.42 4.46 4.77
CA ALA A 182 8.38 4.90 3.77
C ALA A 182 8.02 4.33 2.39
N ASN A 183 8.55 4.93 1.33
CA ASN A 183 8.58 4.35 -0.01
C ASN A 183 9.90 3.64 -0.23
N GLU A 184 9.88 2.40 -0.72
CA GLU A 184 11.05 1.67 -1.23
C GLU A 184 12.40 1.96 -0.53
N PRO A 185 12.48 1.82 0.80
CA PRO A 185 13.63 2.31 1.57
C PRO A 185 14.93 1.58 1.20
N ASN A 186 14.84 0.36 0.69
CA ASN A 186 15.99 -0.41 0.20
C ASN A 186 16.60 0.16 -1.09
N ILE A 187 15.96 1.09 -1.81
CA ILE A 187 16.60 1.83 -2.91
C ILE A 187 16.66 3.33 -2.63
N GLU A 188 15.61 3.92 -2.06
CA GLU A 188 15.54 5.38 -1.90
C GLU A 188 16.47 5.91 -0.81
N TRP A 189 16.79 5.10 0.20
CA TRP A 189 17.61 5.55 1.33
C TRP A 189 19.10 5.26 1.15
N TYR A 190 19.43 4.30 0.30
CA TYR A 190 20.79 3.80 0.14
C TYR A 190 21.25 4.08 -1.28
N THR A 191 22.29 4.89 -1.43
CA THR A 191 22.83 5.21 -2.76
C THR A 191 23.90 4.20 -3.17
N TRP A 192 23.94 3.87 -4.46
CA TRP A 192 25.07 3.14 -5.00
C TRP A 192 26.38 3.90 -4.76
N ASN A 193 27.38 3.20 -4.22
CA ASN A 193 28.70 3.70 -3.77
C ASN A 193 28.79 4.23 -2.34
N ASP A 194 27.70 4.22 -1.56
CA ASP A 194 27.80 4.47 -0.12
C ASP A 194 28.55 3.33 0.59
N ALA A 195 29.04 3.62 1.80
CA ALA A 195 29.76 2.65 2.63
C ALA A 195 28.91 1.41 2.96
N ILE A 196 27.60 1.62 3.06
CA ILE A 196 26.60 0.57 3.22
C ILE A 196 25.57 0.71 2.11
N GLN A 197 25.23 -0.43 1.53
CA GLN A 197 24.34 -0.53 0.39
C GLN A 197 23.30 -1.64 0.64
N PRO A 198 22.25 -1.74 -0.19
CA PRO A 198 21.18 -2.71 0.00
C PRO A 198 21.62 -4.18 -0.12
N ASN A 199 22.78 -4.46 -0.70
CA ASN A 199 23.34 -5.81 -0.72
C ASN A 199 24.05 -6.22 0.58
N TYR A 200 24.20 -5.32 1.56
CA TYR A 200 24.80 -5.60 2.86
C TYR A 200 23.74 -6.01 3.89
N VAL A 201 24.04 -7.02 4.71
CA VAL A 201 23.14 -7.50 5.78
C VAL A 201 22.84 -6.37 6.77
N GLU A 202 23.81 -5.51 7.01
CA GLU A 202 23.74 -4.44 7.98
C GLU A 202 22.72 -3.37 7.60
N ALA A 203 22.48 -3.12 6.30
CA ALA A 203 21.41 -2.22 5.83
C ALA A 203 20.03 -2.75 6.24
N TRP A 204 19.79 -4.04 6.04
CA TRP A 204 18.51 -4.68 6.38
C TRP A 204 18.29 -4.81 7.88
N GLN A 205 19.36 -5.02 8.65
CA GLN A 205 19.30 -5.02 10.12
C GLN A 205 18.92 -3.63 10.63
N ASP A 206 19.50 -2.57 10.06
CA ASP A 206 19.16 -1.20 10.44
C ASP A 206 17.72 -0.86 10.08
N MET A 207 17.25 -1.22 8.87
CA MET A 207 15.86 -1.02 8.47
C MET A 207 14.91 -1.78 9.42
N GLN A 208 15.24 -3.02 9.80
CA GLN A 208 14.44 -3.77 10.78
C GLN A 208 14.33 -3.00 12.10
N ALA A 209 15.46 -2.55 12.66
CA ALA A 209 15.47 -1.82 13.93
C ALA A 209 14.73 -0.48 13.84
N TYR A 210 14.90 0.24 12.74
CA TYR A 210 14.24 1.51 12.47
C TYR A 210 12.72 1.35 12.43
N PHE A 211 12.19 0.45 11.59
CA PHE A 211 10.74 0.28 11.45
C PHE A 211 10.08 -0.40 12.66
N GLN A 212 10.80 -1.26 13.38
CA GLN A 212 10.34 -1.72 14.71
C GLN A 212 10.19 -0.55 15.67
N THR A 213 11.12 0.41 15.64
CA THR A 213 11.04 1.60 16.49
C THR A 213 9.86 2.47 16.10
N VAL A 214 9.58 2.67 14.80
CA VAL A 214 8.34 3.35 14.34
C VAL A 214 7.10 2.66 14.92
N TRP A 215 7.03 1.33 14.79
CA TRP A 215 5.92 0.52 15.31
C TRP A 215 5.70 0.65 16.81
N PHE A 216 6.77 0.72 17.62
CA PHE A 216 6.64 0.87 19.06
C PHE A 216 6.26 2.27 19.51
N ASN A 217 6.54 3.29 18.71
CA ASN A 217 6.27 4.69 19.08
C ASN A 217 4.91 5.21 18.61
N LYS A 218 4.26 4.57 17.62
CA LYS A 218 2.92 4.97 17.18
C LYS A 218 1.86 4.70 18.24
N ALA A 219 0.77 5.44 18.22
CA ALA A 219 -0.40 5.17 19.04
C ALA A 219 -1.05 3.82 18.71
N SER A 220 -1.70 3.21 19.70
CA SER A 220 -2.31 1.87 19.57
C SER A 220 -3.47 1.81 18.56
N GLY A 221 -4.14 2.93 18.30
CA GLY A 221 -5.22 3.05 17.30
C GLY A 221 -4.72 3.24 15.86
N VAL A 222 -3.45 3.54 15.67
CA VAL A 222 -2.85 3.81 14.37
C VAL A 222 -2.37 2.50 13.74
N ARG A 223 -2.77 2.24 12.50
CA ARG A 223 -2.34 1.04 11.78
C ARG A 223 -1.10 1.31 10.93
N ALA A 224 -0.04 0.53 11.11
CA ALA A 224 1.20 0.65 10.34
C ALA A 224 1.41 -0.58 9.47
N LEU A 225 1.48 -0.38 8.16
CA LEU A 225 1.87 -1.39 7.19
C LEU A 225 3.39 -1.50 7.14
N THR A 226 3.90 -2.59 6.57
CA THR A 226 5.31 -2.64 6.17
C THR A 226 5.56 -1.62 5.06
N PRO A 227 6.76 -1.01 4.98
CA PRO A 227 7.13 -0.27 3.79
C PRO A 227 7.23 -1.24 2.60
N PRO A 228 6.75 -0.87 1.42
CA PRO A 228 7.02 -1.62 0.20
C PRO A 228 8.53 -1.54 -0.09
N MET A 229 9.12 -2.66 -0.53
CA MET A 229 10.51 -2.71 -0.96
C MET A 229 10.57 -2.57 -2.47
N ALA A 230 11.56 -1.84 -2.98
CA ALA A 230 11.90 -1.86 -4.40
C ALA A 230 12.18 -3.28 -4.84
N GLN A 231 11.50 -3.65 -5.92
CA GLN A 231 11.58 -4.95 -6.54
C GLN A 231 13.00 -5.23 -7.05
N SER A 232 13.48 -6.45 -6.85
CA SER A 232 14.83 -6.87 -7.28
C SER A 232 16.00 -6.12 -6.65
N VAL A 233 15.79 -5.43 -5.53
CA VAL A 233 16.86 -4.77 -4.76
C VAL A 233 17.08 -5.55 -3.46
N PHE A 234 17.53 -6.80 -3.62
CA PHE A 234 17.93 -7.72 -2.55
C PHE A 234 16.86 -8.15 -1.53
N ALA A 235 15.58 -7.83 -1.76
CA ALA A 235 14.51 -8.17 -0.83
C ALA A 235 14.09 -9.65 -0.94
N GLU A 236 13.84 -10.09 -2.17
CA GLU A 236 13.22 -11.36 -2.54
C GLU A 236 14.19 -12.56 -2.48
N ASN A 237 13.69 -13.80 -2.60
CA ASN A 237 14.54 -14.99 -2.63
C ASN A 237 15.30 -15.16 -3.94
N ASN A 238 14.68 -14.78 -5.05
CA ASN A 238 15.17 -14.95 -6.40
C ASN A 238 14.90 -13.67 -7.19
N PHE A 239 15.69 -13.47 -8.25
CA PHE A 239 15.48 -12.40 -9.21
C PHE A 239 15.80 -12.88 -10.62
N THR A 240 15.29 -12.12 -11.59
CA THR A 240 15.77 -12.16 -12.97
C THR A 240 16.70 -10.99 -13.18
N ASP A 241 18.00 -11.23 -13.24
CA ASP A 241 18.92 -10.21 -13.74
C ASP A 241 18.59 -9.98 -15.22
N ALA A 242 18.34 -8.74 -15.64
CA ALA A 242 18.18 -8.41 -17.05
C ALA A 242 19.42 -8.83 -17.87
N ASN A 243 20.60 -8.87 -17.24
CA ASN A 243 21.85 -9.36 -17.84
C ASN A 243 22.02 -10.89 -17.76
N ALA A 244 21.22 -11.62 -16.97
CA ALA A 244 21.21 -13.09 -16.95
C ALA A 244 20.32 -13.69 -18.04
N ILE A 245 19.56 -12.86 -18.77
CA ILE A 245 18.84 -13.26 -19.98
C ILE A 245 19.88 -13.53 -21.08
N ASP A 246 20.43 -14.74 -21.07
CA ASP A 246 21.26 -15.26 -22.15
C ASP A 246 20.33 -16.03 -23.11
N PRO A 247 20.11 -15.54 -24.35
CA PRO A 247 19.25 -16.20 -25.33
C PRO A 247 19.76 -17.59 -25.74
N ASN A 248 20.99 -17.95 -25.38
CA ASN A 248 21.60 -19.25 -25.63
C ASN A 248 21.52 -20.20 -24.42
N LYS A 249 21.10 -19.72 -23.23
CA LYS A 249 20.87 -20.58 -22.06
C LYS A 249 19.42 -20.98 -21.96
N ASN A 250 19.19 -22.08 -21.27
CA ASN A 250 17.84 -22.50 -20.92
C ASN A 250 17.20 -21.39 -20.08
N PRO A 251 16.03 -20.85 -20.45
CA PRO A 251 15.37 -19.82 -19.67
C PRO A 251 15.19 -20.22 -18.19
N TRP A 252 14.98 -21.50 -17.89
CA TRP A 252 14.93 -22.01 -16.51
C TRP A 252 16.21 -21.82 -15.68
N GLU A 253 17.33 -21.46 -16.30
CA GLU A 253 18.63 -21.18 -15.66
C GLU A 253 18.87 -19.68 -15.42
N TRP A 254 17.93 -18.80 -15.77
CA TRP A 254 18.04 -17.34 -15.58
C TRP A 254 17.76 -16.87 -14.15
N CYS A 255 17.36 -17.78 -13.24
CA CYS A 255 17.18 -17.45 -11.82
C CYS A 255 18.54 -17.27 -11.13
N GLY A 256 18.84 -16.03 -10.70
CA GLY A 256 19.83 -15.80 -9.67
C GLY A 256 19.18 -15.94 -8.29
N GLU A 257 19.83 -16.60 -7.34
CA GLU A 257 19.47 -16.40 -5.94
C GLU A 257 19.79 -14.95 -5.57
N MET A 258 18.81 -14.25 -5.02
CA MET A 258 18.99 -12.87 -4.56
C MET A 258 19.52 -12.91 -3.13
N ARG A 259 20.79 -13.29 -2.99
CA ARG A 259 21.47 -13.33 -1.68
C ARG A 259 22.15 -12.00 -1.42
N LEU A 260 22.14 -11.60 -0.16
CA LEU A 260 22.99 -10.53 0.35
C LEU A 260 24.46 -10.94 0.24
N LYS A 261 25.36 -10.00 0.49
CA LYS A 261 26.82 -10.19 0.39
C LYS A 261 27.35 -11.33 1.28
N ASP A 262 26.59 -11.72 2.30
CA ASP A 262 26.88 -12.89 3.14
C ASP A 262 26.69 -14.24 2.40
N GLY A 263 26.01 -14.24 1.25
CA GLY A 263 25.70 -15.41 0.44
C GLY A 263 24.60 -16.31 1.01
N THR A 264 23.93 -15.93 2.10
CA THR A 264 23.01 -16.84 2.83
C THR A 264 21.62 -16.28 3.06
N THR A 265 21.47 -14.96 3.16
CA THR A 265 20.20 -14.33 3.52
C THR A 265 19.66 -13.45 2.41
N THR A 266 18.39 -13.07 2.54
CA THR A 266 17.71 -12.08 1.69
C THR A 266 17.23 -10.95 2.60
N GLY A 267 16.85 -9.81 2.04
CA GLY A 267 16.33 -8.69 2.82
C GLY A 267 15.11 -9.04 3.65
N TYR A 268 14.11 -9.71 3.05
CA TYR A 268 12.96 -10.22 3.81
C TYR A 268 13.38 -11.25 4.87
N GLY A 269 14.40 -12.07 4.59
CA GLY A 269 14.96 -13.02 5.55
C GLY A 269 15.51 -12.32 6.80
N VAL A 270 16.29 -11.24 6.62
CA VAL A 270 16.84 -10.44 7.71
C VAL A 270 15.74 -9.73 8.50
N MET A 271 14.71 -9.23 7.82
CA MET A 271 13.59 -8.47 8.41
C MET A 271 12.43 -9.34 8.92
N GLN A 272 12.57 -10.67 8.99
CA GLN A 272 11.46 -11.58 9.29
C GLN A 272 10.72 -11.21 10.59
N SER A 273 11.43 -10.78 11.64
CA SER A 273 10.83 -10.41 12.92
C SER A 273 9.89 -9.20 12.78
N TYR A 274 10.27 -8.20 11.98
CA TYR A 274 9.42 -7.05 11.66
C TYR A 274 8.17 -7.45 10.88
N TYR A 275 8.32 -8.23 9.81
CA TYR A 275 7.20 -8.65 8.96
C TYR A 275 6.23 -9.61 9.66
N THR A 276 6.68 -10.35 10.67
CA THR A 276 5.82 -11.25 11.43
C THR A 276 5.11 -10.56 12.59
N ASN A 277 5.82 -9.71 13.35
CA ASN A 277 5.36 -9.25 14.67
C ASN A 277 5.04 -7.75 14.76
N TYR A 278 5.63 -6.91 13.91
CA TYR A 278 5.67 -5.46 14.13
C TYR A 278 5.06 -4.67 12.96
N ASN A 279 3.91 -5.13 12.46
CA ASN A 279 3.09 -4.48 11.44
C ASN A 279 1.62 -4.94 11.52
N ASP A 280 0.70 -4.17 10.93
CA ASP A 280 -0.74 -4.45 10.80
C ASP A 280 -1.13 -5.04 9.44
N GLY A 281 -0.16 -5.17 8.53
CA GLY A 281 -0.35 -5.61 7.16
C GLY A 281 0.96 -5.53 6.39
N VAL A 282 1.07 -6.36 5.36
CA VAL A 282 2.25 -6.44 4.50
C VAL A 282 1.95 -5.69 3.22
N SER A 283 2.78 -4.70 2.91
CA SER A 283 2.74 -3.95 1.67
C SER A 283 3.93 -4.28 0.76
N TRP A 284 3.72 -4.26 -0.56
CA TRP A 284 4.77 -4.34 -1.57
C TRP A 284 4.36 -3.64 -2.86
N HIS A 285 5.35 -3.36 -3.72
CA HIS A 285 5.13 -2.91 -5.08
C HIS A 285 5.30 -4.06 -6.06
N ASN A 286 4.68 -3.97 -7.23
CA ASN A 286 4.89 -4.95 -8.28
C ASN A 286 4.90 -4.33 -9.67
N TYR A 287 5.99 -4.54 -10.40
CA TYR A 287 6.08 -4.17 -11.81
C TYR A 287 6.31 -5.39 -12.68
N TRP A 288 5.57 -5.50 -13.78
CA TRP A 288 5.63 -6.67 -14.65
C TRP A 288 5.70 -6.34 -16.15
N ARG A 289 6.04 -7.36 -16.93
CA ARG A 289 6.07 -7.31 -18.40
C ARG A 289 4.77 -7.84 -18.99
N LEU A 290 4.29 -7.24 -20.08
CA LEU A 290 3.10 -7.70 -20.79
C LEU A 290 3.24 -9.18 -21.20
N GLY A 291 2.25 -10.00 -20.83
CA GLY A 291 2.22 -11.44 -21.09
C GLY A 291 2.75 -12.30 -19.93
N PHE A 292 3.17 -11.69 -18.83
CA PHE A 292 3.78 -12.36 -17.70
C PHE A 292 3.06 -12.12 -16.37
N GLU A 293 1.79 -11.76 -16.45
CA GLU A 293 0.94 -11.40 -15.32
C GLU A 293 0.76 -12.51 -14.28
N ALA A 294 1.04 -13.76 -14.67
CA ALA A 294 0.95 -14.96 -13.85
C ALA A 294 2.32 -15.59 -13.54
N SER A 295 3.41 -14.98 -13.99
CA SER A 295 4.72 -15.63 -13.98
C SER A 295 5.38 -15.47 -12.61
N GLY A 296 5.47 -16.58 -11.88
CA GLY A 296 6.45 -16.77 -10.82
C GLY A 296 7.71 -17.49 -11.30
N SER A 297 7.87 -17.64 -12.63
CA SER A 297 9.01 -18.31 -13.23
C SER A 297 10.06 -17.30 -13.66
N CYS A 298 11.30 -17.46 -13.21
CA CYS A 298 12.41 -16.62 -13.69
C CYS A 298 12.81 -16.92 -15.15
N ALA A 299 12.22 -17.94 -15.78
CA ALA A 299 12.44 -18.28 -17.19
C ALA A 299 11.85 -17.27 -18.17
N LEU A 300 11.11 -16.32 -17.64
CA LEU A 300 10.27 -15.42 -18.39
C LEU A 300 10.28 -14.14 -17.56
N PRO A 301 11.10 -13.12 -17.92
CA PRO A 301 11.41 -12.00 -17.04
C PRO A 301 10.13 -11.28 -16.65
N ALA A 302 9.75 -11.52 -15.41
CA ALA A 302 8.52 -11.08 -14.82
C ALA A 302 8.69 -11.22 -13.33
N LEU A 303 8.57 -10.09 -12.68
CA LEU A 303 8.90 -9.96 -11.29
C LEU A 303 7.58 -9.86 -10.55
N HIS A 304 6.89 -11.00 -10.49
CA HIS A 304 5.75 -11.13 -9.59
C HIS A 304 6.30 -11.34 -8.18
N VAL A 305 6.53 -10.25 -7.46
CA VAL A 305 7.25 -10.20 -6.17
C VAL A 305 6.72 -11.23 -5.19
N SER A 306 5.40 -11.39 -5.10
CA SER A 306 4.78 -12.29 -4.13
C SER A 306 5.10 -13.78 -4.36
N TYR A 307 5.51 -14.17 -5.57
CA TYR A 307 6.00 -15.53 -5.87
C TYR A 307 7.42 -15.76 -5.36
N PHE A 308 8.21 -14.71 -5.19
CA PHE A 308 9.59 -14.78 -4.72
C PHE A 308 9.75 -14.44 -3.24
N PHE A 309 8.65 -14.21 -2.52
CA PHE A 309 8.68 -14.14 -1.05
C PHE A 309 9.25 -15.41 -0.41
N PRO A 310 9.89 -15.29 0.77
CA PRO A 310 10.18 -16.44 1.62
C PRO A 310 8.93 -17.25 1.98
N ASP A 311 9.09 -18.56 2.16
CA ASP A 311 7.97 -19.48 2.41
C ASP A 311 7.14 -19.12 3.65
N TRP A 312 7.79 -18.63 4.71
CA TRP A 312 7.10 -18.18 5.92
C TRP A 312 6.16 -17.00 5.64
N MET A 313 6.54 -16.10 4.73
CA MET A 313 5.76 -14.91 4.37
C MET A 313 4.60 -15.29 3.45
N LYS A 314 4.85 -16.17 2.47
CA LYS A 314 3.80 -16.78 1.63
C LYS A 314 2.73 -17.44 2.50
N THR A 315 3.17 -18.30 3.42
CA THR A 315 2.29 -19.02 4.35
C THR A 315 1.47 -18.06 5.20
N MET A 316 2.10 -17.03 5.76
CA MET A 316 1.44 -16.00 6.57
C MET A 316 0.33 -15.27 5.80
N LEU A 317 0.57 -14.90 4.54
CA LEU A 317 -0.39 -14.19 3.68
C LEU A 317 -1.54 -15.12 3.23
N GLU A 318 -1.21 -16.34 2.80
CA GLU A 318 -2.19 -17.32 2.34
C GLU A 318 -3.15 -17.78 3.45
N GLN A 319 -2.62 -17.92 4.68
CA GLN A 319 -3.42 -18.23 5.86
C GLN A 319 -4.22 -17.03 6.37
N GLY A 320 -3.99 -15.82 5.84
CA GLY A 320 -4.64 -14.59 6.29
C GLY A 320 -4.19 -14.13 7.67
N ALA A 321 -3.02 -14.57 8.15
CA ALA A 321 -2.44 -14.10 9.42
C ALA A 321 -2.04 -12.62 9.34
N LYS A 322 -1.71 -12.14 8.14
CA LYS A 322 -1.59 -10.71 7.79
C LYS A 322 -2.35 -10.45 6.50
N VAL A 323 -2.86 -9.24 6.34
CA VAL A 323 -3.44 -8.79 5.07
C VAL A 323 -2.30 -8.37 4.15
N GLY A 324 -2.27 -8.93 2.94
CA GLY A 324 -1.38 -8.49 1.86
C GLY A 324 -2.02 -7.38 1.04
N VAL A 325 -1.27 -6.31 0.79
CA VAL A 325 -1.68 -5.16 -0.01
C VAL A 325 -0.58 -4.86 -1.02
N ILE A 326 -0.96 -4.70 -2.27
CA ILE A 326 -0.09 -4.07 -3.27
C ILE A 326 -0.50 -2.62 -3.34
N THR A 327 0.34 -1.71 -2.86
CA THR A 327 0.05 -0.27 -2.86
C THR A 327 0.48 0.41 -4.16
N GLU A 328 1.27 -0.28 -4.98
CA GLU A 328 1.66 0.17 -6.31
C GLU A 328 1.85 -1.03 -7.24
N ALA A 329 1.12 -1.04 -8.35
CA ALA A 329 1.15 -2.11 -9.33
C ALA A 329 1.06 -1.54 -10.74
N ASP A 330 1.99 -1.88 -11.63
CA ASP A 330 1.91 -1.48 -13.03
C ASP A 330 2.77 -2.33 -13.99
N LEU A 331 2.58 -2.15 -15.28
CA LEU A 331 3.53 -2.59 -16.30
C LEU A 331 4.82 -1.77 -16.23
N PHE A 332 5.98 -2.41 -16.36
CA PHE A 332 7.25 -1.70 -16.58
C PHE A 332 7.14 -0.71 -17.73
N SER A 333 7.75 0.47 -17.58
CA SER A 333 7.94 1.40 -18.68
C SER A 333 8.89 0.83 -19.73
N TYR A 334 8.66 1.19 -20.99
CA TYR A 334 9.55 0.80 -22.09
C TYR A 334 10.71 1.78 -22.21
N GLY A 335 11.92 1.24 -22.33
CA GLY A 335 13.14 1.97 -22.65
C GLY A 335 14.33 1.54 -21.80
N ALA A 336 15.38 2.37 -21.81
CA ALA A 336 16.65 2.06 -21.16
C ALA A 336 16.68 2.57 -19.70
N ASP A 337 17.33 1.79 -18.86
CA ASP A 337 17.68 2.01 -17.45
C ASP A 337 17.89 3.50 -17.06
N PRO A 338 17.48 3.97 -15.85
CA PRO A 338 17.46 3.22 -14.58
C PRO A 338 16.15 2.52 -14.16
N TYR A 339 15.01 2.81 -14.79
CA TYR A 339 13.69 2.35 -14.31
C TYR A 339 12.80 1.75 -15.40
N GLN A 340 13.39 1.44 -16.55
CA GLN A 340 12.70 1.03 -17.77
C GLN A 340 13.16 -0.37 -18.22
N ASP A 341 12.28 -1.12 -18.88
CA ASP A 341 12.56 -2.45 -19.42
C ASP A 341 12.58 -2.41 -20.95
N ASP A 342 13.77 -2.44 -21.55
CA ASP A 342 13.98 -2.49 -23.01
C ASP A 342 13.31 -3.71 -23.67
N TRP A 343 12.97 -4.74 -22.90
CA TRP A 343 12.29 -5.94 -23.38
C TRP A 343 10.77 -5.90 -23.17
N GLN A 344 10.21 -4.81 -22.65
CA GLN A 344 8.77 -4.62 -22.54
C GLN A 344 8.15 -4.64 -23.95
N PRO A 345 7.28 -5.62 -24.31
CA PRO A 345 6.71 -5.70 -25.65
C PRO A 345 5.77 -4.54 -25.98
N LEU A 346 5.30 -3.83 -24.96
CA LEU A 346 4.42 -2.68 -25.09
C LEU A 346 5.26 -1.41 -25.04
N HIS A 347 5.35 -0.65 -26.12
CA HIS A 347 6.16 0.58 -26.17
C HIS A 347 5.34 1.84 -25.84
N ASN A 348 4.01 1.74 -25.90
CA ASN A 348 3.09 2.72 -25.33
C ASN A 348 1.86 2.01 -24.75
N LYS A 349 1.43 2.36 -23.53
CA LYS A 349 0.21 1.79 -22.93
C LYS A 349 -1.04 2.01 -23.79
N ASP A 350 -1.07 3.06 -24.60
CA ASP A 350 -2.20 3.40 -25.47
C ASP A 350 -2.20 2.66 -26.81
N ASP A 351 -1.16 1.87 -27.10
CA ASP A 351 -1.14 1.00 -28.28
C ASP A 351 -2.36 0.07 -28.31
N ASN A 352 -2.83 -0.24 -29.52
CA ASN A 352 -4.06 -1.00 -29.72
C ASN A 352 -5.28 -0.40 -28.97
N SER A 353 -5.34 0.94 -28.93
CA SER A 353 -6.37 1.71 -28.22
C SER A 353 -6.41 1.42 -26.71
N GLY A 354 -5.26 1.12 -26.10
CA GLY A 354 -5.16 0.84 -24.68
C GLY A 354 -5.58 -0.57 -24.26
N ARG A 355 -6.04 -1.42 -25.19
CA ARG A 355 -6.60 -2.74 -24.86
C ARG A 355 -5.56 -3.71 -24.33
N SER A 356 -4.32 -3.62 -24.80
CA SER A 356 -3.23 -4.51 -24.38
C SER A 356 -2.86 -4.27 -22.92
N ALA A 357 -2.55 -3.02 -22.55
CA ALA A 357 -2.30 -2.63 -21.16
C ALA A 357 -3.48 -2.96 -20.25
N ALA A 358 -4.71 -2.56 -20.63
CA ALA A 358 -5.89 -2.82 -19.81
C ALA A 358 -6.16 -4.32 -19.57
N SER A 359 -5.87 -5.17 -20.56
CA SER A 359 -6.03 -6.61 -20.42
C SER A 359 -4.94 -7.24 -19.56
N SER A 360 -3.71 -6.72 -19.65
CA SER A 360 -2.60 -7.09 -18.77
C SER A 360 -2.90 -6.76 -17.31
N ILE A 361 -3.31 -5.53 -17.00
CA ILE A 361 -3.66 -5.13 -15.63
C ILE A 361 -4.75 -6.03 -15.06
N ARG A 362 -5.81 -6.32 -15.84
CA ARG A 362 -6.86 -7.27 -15.41
C ARG A 362 -6.30 -8.67 -15.15
N ALA A 363 -5.43 -9.16 -16.03
CA ALA A 363 -4.84 -10.48 -15.88
C ALA A 363 -3.92 -10.55 -14.65
N PHE A 364 -3.15 -9.50 -14.36
CA PHE A 364 -2.31 -9.44 -13.15
C PHE A 364 -3.17 -9.48 -11.88
N PHE A 365 -4.24 -8.67 -11.84
CA PHE A 365 -5.12 -8.59 -10.68
C PHE A 365 -5.86 -9.92 -10.44
N ASP A 366 -6.16 -10.67 -11.51
CA ASP A 366 -6.73 -12.02 -11.42
C ASP A 366 -5.70 -13.09 -10.97
N LYS A 367 -4.40 -12.83 -11.16
CA LYS A 367 -3.32 -13.80 -10.91
C LYS A 367 -2.57 -13.56 -9.62
N GLU A 368 -2.64 -12.35 -9.06
CA GLU A 368 -2.16 -12.07 -7.71
C GLU A 368 -3.07 -12.72 -6.66
N ILE A 369 -2.57 -13.76 -6.00
CA ILE A 369 -3.34 -14.57 -5.03
C ILE A 369 -3.10 -14.19 -3.57
N ARG A 370 -2.03 -13.45 -3.26
CA ARG A 370 -1.62 -13.02 -1.91
C ARG A 370 -2.00 -11.56 -1.64
N GLY A 371 -2.15 -10.74 -2.68
CA GLY A 371 -2.73 -9.40 -2.60
C GLY A 371 -4.24 -9.46 -2.39
N ARG A 372 -4.71 -8.98 -1.23
CA ARG A 372 -6.15 -8.81 -0.96
C ARG A 372 -6.69 -7.50 -1.52
N VAL A 373 -5.78 -6.57 -1.76
CA VAL A 373 -6.02 -5.25 -2.32
C VAL A 373 -4.87 -5.03 -3.29
N VAL A 374 -5.19 -4.73 -4.55
CA VAL A 374 -4.18 -4.43 -5.57
C VAL A 374 -4.45 -3.05 -6.11
N VAL A 375 -3.55 -2.12 -5.81
CA VAL A 375 -3.66 -0.73 -6.19
C VAL A 375 -2.87 -0.54 -7.47
N ALA A 376 -3.55 -0.21 -8.58
CA ALA A 376 -2.82 0.27 -9.73
C ALA A 376 -2.27 1.64 -9.38
N TRP A 377 -1.04 1.91 -9.83
CA TRP A 377 -0.57 3.28 -9.78
C TRP A 377 -1.57 4.14 -10.60
N LEU A 378 -2.01 5.28 -10.06
CA LEU A 378 -2.71 6.37 -10.76
C LEU A 378 -1.81 7.61 -10.69
N LEU A 379 -1.94 8.45 -11.71
CA LEU A 379 -0.87 8.49 -12.70
C LEU A 379 -0.99 9.85 -13.38
N ASN A 380 -0.80 10.88 -12.56
CA ASN A 380 -0.59 12.25 -12.97
C ASN A 380 0.23 12.81 -11.82
N ASP A 381 1.45 13.22 -12.11
CA ASP A 381 2.34 13.85 -11.15
C ASP A 381 2.27 15.39 -11.25
N ASN A 382 1.55 15.90 -12.25
CA ASN A 382 1.42 17.32 -12.60
C ASN A 382 2.77 17.97 -12.91
N VAL A 383 3.77 17.15 -13.22
CA VAL A 383 5.11 17.54 -13.61
C VAL A 383 5.12 17.37 -15.12
N ASN A 384 4.75 18.42 -15.86
CA ASN A 384 4.92 18.43 -17.32
C ASN A 384 6.42 18.35 -17.63
N ASP A 385 6.95 17.13 -17.67
CA ASP A 385 8.37 16.90 -17.76
C ASP A 385 8.72 15.81 -18.77
N SER A 386 10.00 15.80 -19.09
CA SER A 386 10.62 14.84 -19.99
C SER A 386 10.79 13.45 -19.36
N ASN A 387 10.23 13.18 -18.17
CA ASN A 387 10.38 11.90 -17.50
C ASN A 387 9.46 10.87 -18.17
N GLN A 388 10.04 10.11 -19.09
CA GLN A 388 9.31 9.11 -19.87
C GLN A 388 8.72 7.99 -18.99
N ASP A 389 9.36 7.71 -17.85
CA ASP A 389 8.86 6.72 -16.90
C ASP A 389 7.55 7.18 -16.26
N HIS A 390 7.55 8.38 -15.67
CA HIS A 390 6.32 8.95 -15.10
C HIS A 390 5.20 9.05 -16.15
N ASN A 391 5.49 9.58 -17.34
CA ASN A 391 4.54 9.66 -18.46
C ASN A 391 3.98 8.29 -18.89
N TRP A 392 4.78 7.23 -18.84
CA TRP A 392 4.32 5.86 -19.13
C TRP A 392 3.27 5.43 -18.11
N HIS A 393 3.54 5.75 -16.86
CA HIS A 393 2.67 5.65 -15.73
C HIS A 393 1.73 6.86 -15.69
N GLU A 394 1.11 7.30 -16.79
CA GLU A 394 0.03 8.31 -16.73
C GLU A 394 -1.35 7.74 -17.09
N ALA A 395 -2.42 8.09 -16.35
CA ALA A 395 -3.82 7.73 -16.61
C ALA A 395 -4.55 8.89 -17.26
N TYR A 396 -4.06 10.11 -17.04
CA TYR A 396 -4.49 11.33 -17.67
C TYR A 396 -3.29 11.93 -18.38
N ASN A 397 -3.49 12.50 -19.56
CA ASN A 397 -2.43 13.16 -20.28
C ASN A 397 -2.36 14.63 -19.86
N ASP A 398 -1.28 14.98 -19.17
CA ASP A 398 -1.06 16.30 -18.58
C ASP A 398 -0.67 17.34 -19.63
N GLN A 399 0.02 16.89 -20.68
CA GLN A 399 0.45 17.73 -21.81
C GLN A 399 -0.74 18.33 -22.58
N TRP A 400 -1.89 17.66 -22.59
CA TRP A 400 -3.05 18.07 -23.39
C TRP A 400 -4.27 18.49 -22.57
N GLY A 401 -4.17 18.62 -21.24
CA GLY A 401 -5.26 19.15 -20.41
C GLY A 401 -6.15 18.08 -19.78
N ASN A 402 -5.53 17.13 -19.07
CA ASN A 402 -6.20 16.12 -18.25
C ASN A 402 -7.09 15.15 -19.03
N TYR A 403 -6.75 14.85 -20.29
CA TYR A 403 -7.50 13.88 -21.08
C TYR A 403 -7.22 12.45 -20.59
N GLU A 404 -8.28 11.69 -20.29
CA GLU A 404 -8.15 10.26 -19.96
C GLU A 404 -7.41 9.51 -21.08
N ARG A 405 -6.37 8.75 -20.70
CA ARG A 405 -5.61 7.94 -21.64
C ARG A 405 -6.38 6.68 -22.05
N PRO A 406 -6.31 6.26 -23.32
CA PRO A 406 -7.00 5.08 -23.84
C PRO A 406 -6.94 3.84 -22.93
N TRP A 407 -5.77 3.48 -22.39
CA TRP A 407 -5.66 2.29 -21.54
C TRP A 407 -6.54 2.37 -20.29
N PHE A 408 -6.62 3.54 -19.65
CA PHE A 408 -7.42 3.75 -18.46
C PHE A 408 -8.92 3.67 -18.78
N THR A 409 -9.35 4.24 -19.92
CA THR A 409 -10.72 4.11 -20.42
C THR A 409 -11.13 2.66 -20.71
N GLN A 410 -10.17 1.82 -21.12
CA GLN A 410 -10.39 0.39 -21.38
C GLN A 410 -10.33 -0.47 -20.13
N TRP A 411 -9.64 -0.04 -19.06
CA TRP A 411 -9.50 -0.82 -17.84
C TRP A 411 -10.59 -0.47 -16.83
N TRP A 412 -10.64 0.79 -16.39
CA TRP A 412 -11.36 1.18 -15.18
C TRP A 412 -12.87 0.95 -15.22
N PRO A 413 -13.60 1.30 -16.31
CA PRO A 413 -15.05 1.09 -16.34
C PRO A 413 -15.47 -0.38 -16.38
N ASN A 414 -14.56 -1.29 -16.76
CA ASN A 414 -14.89 -2.68 -16.97
C ASN A 414 -14.93 -3.46 -15.65
N PRO A 415 -15.88 -4.40 -15.50
CA PRO A 415 -16.01 -5.19 -14.29
C PRO A 415 -14.81 -6.09 -14.08
N GLU A 416 -14.48 -6.32 -12.81
CA GLU A 416 -13.48 -7.30 -12.41
C GLU A 416 -14.05 -8.70 -12.63
N ARG A 417 -13.21 -9.63 -13.07
CA ARG A 417 -13.58 -11.05 -13.24
C ARG A 417 -12.63 -11.91 -12.42
N PRO A 418 -12.76 -11.92 -11.09
CA PRO A 418 -11.90 -12.76 -10.26
C PRO A 418 -12.20 -14.24 -10.58
N THR A 419 -11.19 -15.00 -10.99
CA THR A 419 -11.39 -16.41 -11.30
C THR A 419 -11.35 -17.30 -10.07
N ARG A 420 -10.66 -16.95 -8.98
CA ARG A 420 -10.52 -17.83 -7.80
C ARG A 420 -10.19 -17.08 -6.50
N PHE A 421 -11.08 -17.14 -5.52
CA PHE A 421 -10.63 -17.29 -4.13
C PHE A 421 -11.08 -18.65 -3.63
N LEU A 422 -10.12 -19.44 -3.13
CA LEU A 422 -10.46 -20.50 -2.21
C LEU A 422 -11.05 -19.80 -0.97
N PRO A 423 -12.28 -20.14 -0.54
CA PRO A 423 -12.82 -19.58 0.69
C PRO A 423 -11.80 -19.85 1.81
N LEU A 424 -11.48 -18.80 2.58
CA LEU A 424 -10.74 -18.95 3.83
C LEU A 424 -11.46 -20.04 4.64
N VAL A 425 -10.84 -21.21 4.76
CA VAL A 425 -11.23 -22.18 5.77
C VAL A 425 -10.79 -21.57 7.08
N VAL A 426 -11.66 -20.72 7.65
CA VAL A 426 -11.57 -20.35 9.05
C VAL A 426 -11.76 -21.67 9.79
N LYS A 427 -10.65 -22.29 10.19
CA LYS A 427 -10.71 -23.32 11.22
C LYS A 427 -11.22 -22.62 12.47
N GLN A 428 -12.52 -22.72 12.71
CA GLN A 428 -13.09 -22.46 14.02
C GLN A 428 -12.43 -23.46 14.97
N HIS A 429 -11.44 -23.00 15.72
CA HIS A 429 -10.97 -23.72 16.88
C HIS A 429 -12.08 -23.61 17.93
N HIS A 430 -12.83 -24.69 18.09
CA HIS A 430 -13.64 -24.96 19.27
C HIS A 430 -12.78 -25.47 20.41
#